data_AF-A0A839RW67-F1
#
_entry.id   AF-A0A839RW67-F1
#
_cell.length_a   1.000
_cell.length_b   1.000
_cell.length_c   1.000
_cell.angle_alpha   90.00
_cell.angle_beta   90.00
_cell.angle_gamma   90.00
#
_symmetry.space_group_name_H-M   'P 1'
#
loop_
_entity.id
_entity.type
_entity.pdbx_description
1 polymer ?
#
loop_
_entity_poly.entity_id
_entity_poly.type
_entity_poly.pdbx_seq_one_letter_code
_entity_poly.pdbx_strand_id
1 'polypeptide(L)'
;MTCSSCAAGIDHCHGTLVEHESGFVECTDMACLSFGVERHSLVIDCGTVDGGCGCTEHFQPLAHVDSSAMASDVPQEQLLRAS
;
A
#
# COMPACT_ATOMS: atom_id res chain seq x y z
N MET A 1 -4.48 25.87 -6.35
CA MET A 1 -3.52 26.20 -7.43
C MET A 1 -4.31 26.43 -8.71
N THR A 2 -3.97 27.43 -9.52
CA THR A 2 -4.63 27.71 -10.81
C THR A 2 -3.59 27.65 -11.92
N CYS A 3 -3.65 26.62 -12.76
CA CYS A 3 -2.79 26.42 -13.92
C CYS A 3 -3.55 26.70 -15.24
N SER A 4 -2.88 26.58 -16.38
CA SER A 4 -3.52 26.74 -17.70
C SER A 4 -4.68 25.76 -17.91
N SER A 5 -4.56 24.50 -17.47
CA SER A 5 -5.62 23.50 -17.57
C SER A 5 -6.85 23.87 -16.74
N CYS A 6 -6.67 24.45 -15.54
CA CYS A 6 -7.76 25.02 -14.75
C CYS A 6 -8.48 26.14 -15.50
N ALA A 7 -7.72 27.08 -16.08
CA ALA A 7 -8.29 28.20 -16.82
C ALA A 7 -9.03 27.75 -18.10
N ALA A 8 -8.59 26.64 -18.70
CA ALA A 8 -9.22 26.04 -19.87
C ALA A 8 -10.39 25.10 -19.53
N GLY A 9 -10.66 24.82 -18.25
CA GLY A 9 -11.70 23.87 -17.83
C GLY A 9 -11.42 22.42 -18.20
N ILE A 10 -10.15 22.07 -18.41
CA ILE A 10 -9.73 20.70 -18.74
C ILE A 10 -9.71 19.87 -17.46
N ASP A 11 -10.20 18.64 -17.54
CA ASP A 11 -10.18 17.71 -16.42
C ASP A 11 -8.74 17.22 -16.14
N HIS A 12 -8.22 17.54 -14.95
CA HIS A 12 -6.86 17.19 -14.54
C HIS A 12 -6.75 17.09 -13.01
N CYS A 13 -5.63 16.54 -12.54
CA CYS A 13 -5.22 16.55 -11.14
C CYS A 13 -3.90 17.33 -10.99
N HIS A 14 -3.72 17.95 -9.83
CA HIS A 14 -2.47 18.64 -9.48
C HIS A 14 -1.50 17.77 -8.68
N GLY A 15 -1.95 16.61 -8.21
CA GLY A 15 -1.09 15.63 -7.57
C GLY A 15 -0.17 14.94 -8.58
N THR A 16 0.88 14.34 -8.07
CA THR A 16 1.75 13.45 -8.83
C THR A 16 1.16 12.05 -8.79
N LEU A 17 0.99 11.43 -9.96
CA LEU A 17 0.67 10.01 -10.02
C LEU A 17 1.98 9.22 -9.87
N VAL A 18 2.05 8.35 -8.88
CA VAL A 18 3.18 7.47 -8.62
C VAL A 18 2.79 6.06 -9.04
N GLU A 19 3.52 5.51 -10.00
CA GLU A 19 3.43 4.11 -10.39
C GLU A 19 4.36 3.29 -9.51
N HIS A 20 3.80 2.35 -8.77
CA HIS A 20 4.56 1.44 -7.91
C HIS A 20 5.05 0.23 -8.72
N GLU A 21 6.12 -0.40 -8.25
CA GLU A 21 6.68 -1.60 -8.89
C GLU A 21 5.65 -2.76 -9.02
N SER A 22 4.66 -2.82 -8.12
CA SER A 22 3.55 -3.77 -8.17
C SER A 22 2.53 -3.51 -9.28
N GLY A 23 2.64 -2.39 -9.99
CA GLY A 23 1.65 -1.87 -10.94
C GLY A 23 0.47 -1.15 -10.27
N PHE A 24 0.46 -1.05 -8.94
CA PHE A 24 -0.47 -0.18 -8.23
C PHE A 24 -0.12 1.29 -8.49
N VAL A 25 -1.13 2.16 -8.51
CA VAL A 25 -0.95 3.59 -8.73
C VAL A 25 -1.54 4.37 -7.56
N GLU A 26 -0.82 5.39 -7.10
CA GLU A 26 -1.33 6.34 -6.11
C GLU A 26 -1.17 7.77 -6.61
N CYS A 27 -2.02 8.67 -6.12
CA CYS A 27 -1.84 10.10 -6.33
C CYS A 27 -1.45 10.74 -5.00
N THR A 28 -0.51 11.68 -5.04
CA THR A 28 -0.13 12.44 -3.85
C THR A 28 -1.24 13.38 -3.35
N ASP A 29 -2.30 13.58 -4.14
CA ASP A 29 -3.52 14.25 -3.71
C ASP A 29 -4.52 13.24 -3.13
N MET A 30 -4.71 13.26 -1.81
CA MET A 30 -5.62 12.36 -1.08
C MET A 30 -7.09 12.50 -1.51
N ALA A 31 -7.48 13.61 -2.14
CA ALA A 31 -8.83 13.80 -2.66
C ALA A 31 -9.00 13.27 -4.10
N CYS A 32 -7.92 12.82 -4.75
CA CYS A 32 -7.99 12.24 -6.09
C CYS A 32 -8.59 10.83 -6.02
N LEU A 33 -9.67 10.63 -6.78
CA LEU A 33 -10.39 9.35 -6.86
C LEU A 33 -10.28 8.68 -8.24
N SER A 34 -9.52 9.28 -9.16
CA SER A 34 -9.40 8.83 -10.55
C SER A 34 -7.94 8.87 -10.99
N PHE A 35 -7.30 7.69 -11.02
CA PHE A 35 -5.87 7.51 -11.23
C PHE A 35 -5.45 7.34 -12.70
N GLY A 36 -6.23 7.90 -13.63
CA GLY A 36 -5.92 7.85 -15.07
C GLY A 36 -4.71 8.72 -15.41
N VAL A 37 -3.76 8.18 -16.17
CA VAL A 37 -2.56 8.92 -16.63
C VAL A 37 -2.92 10.15 -17.48
N GLU A 38 -4.07 10.12 -18.16
CA GLU A 38 -4.59 11.23 -18.95
C GLU A 38 -4.98 12.46 -18.10
N ARG A 39 -5.28 12.25 -16.81
CA ARG A 39 -5.63 13.32 -15.88
C ARG A 39 -4.42 13.89 -15.15
N HIS A 40 -3.29 13.18 -15.14
CA HIS A 40 -2.11 13.55 -14.35
C HIS A 40 -1.03 14.07 -15.27
N SER A 41 -0.73 15.36 -15.17
CA SER A 41 0.35 15.96 -15.96
C SER A 41 1.73 15.47 -15.55
N LEU A 42 1.86 14.93 -14.34
CA LEU A 42 3.09 14.37 -13.81
C LEU A 42 2.83 12.94 -13.33
N VAL A 43 3.51 12.01 -13.99
CA VAL A 43 3.56 10.59 -13.63
C VAL A 43 5.02 10.24 -13.37
N ILE A 44 5.30 9.56 -12.27
CA ILE A 44 6.64 9.12 -11.90
C ILE A 44 6.63 7.65 -11.48
N ASP A 45 7.76 6.97 -11.66
CA ASP A 45 8.00 5.66 -11.08
C ASP A 45 8.42 5.81 -9.60
N CYS A 46 7.94 4.92 -8.73
CA CYS A 46 8.20 4.98 -7.29
C CYS A 46 9.70 4.89 -6.94
N GLY A 47 10.52 4.27 -7.79
CA GLY A 47 11.97 4.20 -7.63
C GLY A 47 12.69 5.54 -7.83
N THR A 48 11.99 6.55 -8.36
CA THR A 48 12.52 7.92 -8.51
C THR A 48 12.26 8.81 -7.30
N VAL A 49 11.50 8.34 -6.30
CA VAL A 49 11.22 9.09 -5.08
C VAL A 49 12.50 9.22 -4.25
N ASP A 50 12.88 10.45 -3.93
CA ASP A 50 14.01 10.72 -3.05
C ASP A 50 13.79 10.11 -1.66
N GLY A 51 14.76 9.33 -1.18
CA GLY A 51 14.63 8.56 0.05
C GLY A 51 14.04 7.15 -0.14
N GLY A 52 13.67 6.80 -1.37
CA GLY A 52 13.12 5.50 -1.75
C GLY A 52 11.63 5.37 -1.44
N CYS A 53 11.04 4.29 -1.95
CA CYS A 53 9.64 3.92 -1.73
C CYS A 53 9.56 2.69 -0.82
N GLY A 54 8.79 2.79 0.27
CA GLY A 54 8.54 1.66 1.19
C GLY A 54 7.62 0.57 0.62
N CYS A 55 7.20 0.70 -0.64
CA CYS A 55 6.34 -0.24 -1.34
C CYS A 55 6.97 -1.62 -1.54
N THR A 56 8.30 -1.70 -1.56
CA THR A 56 9.03 -2.98 -1.68
C THR A 56 9.24 -3.68 -0.34
N GLU A 57 9.16 -2.95 0.78
CA GLU A 57 9.38 -3.50 2.13
C GLU A 57 8.19 -4.34 2.63
N HIS A 58 7.01 -4.17 2.01
CA HIS A 58 5.78 -4.88 2.38
C HIS A 58 5.43 -6.04 1.44
N PHE A 59 6.30 -6.41 0.49
CA PHE A 59 6.17 -7.68 -0.22
C PHE A 59 6.56 -8.81 0.73
N GLN A 60 5.70 -9.09 1.71
CA GLN A 60 5.68 -10.41 2.31
C GLN A 60 4.93 -11.28 1.29
N PRO A 61 5.60 -12.20 0.57
CA PRO A 61 4.86 -13.33 0.03
C PRO A 61 4.11 -13.91 1.22
N LEU A 62 2.84 -14.29 1.04
CA LEU A 62 2.09 -15.02 2.07
C LEU A 62 2.80 -16.34 2.39
N ALA A 63 3.90 -16.29 3.13
CA ALA A 63 4.62 -17.41 3.69
C ALA A 63 3.89 -17.73 5.00
N HIS A 64 2.96 -18.68 4.88
CA HIS A 64 2.44 -19.54 5.95
C HIS A 64 1.59 -18.86 7.03
N VAL A 65 0.27 -18.90 6.85
CA VAL A 65 -0.62 -19.13 8.01
C VAL A 65 -0.56 -20.62 8.36
N ASP A 66 0.49 -21.06 9.06
CA ASP A 66 0.38 -22.31 9.79
C ASP A 66 -0.45 -22.03 11.05
N SER A 67 -1.73 -22.42 10.99
CA SER A 67 -2.70 -22.29 12.07
C SER A 67 -2.44 -23.23 13.28
N SER A 68 -1.22 -23.76 13.46
CA SER A 68 -0.87 -24.63 14.60
C SER A 68 0.17 -24.01 15.53
N ALA A 69 -0.20 -22.94 16.24
CA ALA A 69 0.51 -22.56 17.48
C ALA A 69 -0.42 -21.88 18.50
N MET A 70 -1.63 -22.41 18.67
CA MET A 70 -2.52 -22.03 19.78
C MET A 70 -3.26 -23.29 20.29
N ALA A 71 -2.54 -24.21 20.93
CA ALA A 71 -3.16 -25.22 21.78
C ALA A 71 -2.20 -25.72 22.88
N SER A 72 -2.35 -25.10 24.04
CA SER A 72 -2.33 -25.76 25.36
C SER A 72 -1.00 -26.20 25.97
N ASP A 73 -0.37 -25.24 26.64
CA ASP A 73 0.21 -25.43 27.98
C ASP A 73 -0.87 -25.99 28.92
N VAL A 74 -0.91 -27.32 29.12
CA VAL A 74 -1.64 -27.95 30.23
C VAL A 74 -0.62 -28.23 31.34
N PRO A 75 -0.68 -27.58 32.51
CA PRO A 75 0.22 -27.90 33.60
C PRO A 75 0.00 -29.35 34.07
N GLN A 76 1.08 -30.13 34.10
CA GLN A 76 1.06 -31.57 34.43
C GLN A 76 0.65 -31.91 35.88
N GLU A 77 0.33 -30.92 36.71
CA GLU A 77 0.01 -31.13 38.13
C GLU A 77 -1.43 -31.67 38.36
N GLN A 78 -2.28 -31.69 37.33
CA GLN A 78 -3.67 -32.15 37.46
C GLN A 78 -3.89 -33.65 37.17
N LEU A 79 -2.86 -34.39 36.73
CA LEU A 79 -2.98 -35.82 36.36
C LEU A 79 -2.69 -36.80 37.51
N LEU A 80 -2.14 -36.35 38.65
CA LEU A 80 -1.76 -37.23 39.77
C LEU A 80 -2.84 -37.37 40.87
N ARG A 81 -4.01 -36.73 40.73
CA ARG A 81 -5.10 -36.79 41.74
C ARG A 81 -6.23 -37.76 41.43
N ALA A 82 -6.10 -38.57 40.38
CA ALA A 82 -7.15 -39.47 39.91
C ALA A 82 -6.72 -40.95 39.88
N SER A 83 -5.85 -41.39 40.80
CA SER A 83 -5.51 -42.81 41.00
C SER A 83 -5.65 -43.20 42.47
#